data_AF-A0A101N1G2-F1
#
_entry.id   AF-A0A101N1G2-F1
#
_cell.length_a   1.000
_cell.length_b   1.000
_cell.length_c   1.000
_cell.angle_alpha   90.00
_cell.angle_beta   90.00
_cell.angle_gamma   90.00
#
_symmetry.space_group_name_H-M   'P 1'
#
loop_
_entity.id
_entity.type
_entity.pdbx_description
1 polymer ?
#
loop_
_entity_poly.entity_id
_entity_poly.type
_entity_poly.pdbx_seq_one_letter_code
_entity_poly.pdbx_strand_id
1 'polypeptide(L)' 'MASGGTETVRLRRAARWCAFRLVNRLSGKALDNSNNTGDQVKIIQWTPNGGSPPQWTMTKVG' A
#
# COMPACT_ATOMS: atom_id res chain seq x y z
N MET A 1 -0.83 26.22 -36.16
CA MET A 1 -1.39 26.85 -34.94
C MET A 1 -2.28 25.82 -34.27
N ALA A 2 -1.89 25.35 -33.09
CA ALA A 2 -2.61 24.30 -32.36
C ALA A 2 -3.72 24.93 -31.49
N SER A 3 -4.96 24.47 -31.63
CA SER A 3 -6.02 24.80 -30.69
C SER A 3 -5.98 23.81 -29.53
N GLY A 4 -5.37 24.23 -28.42
CA GLY A 4 -5.37 23.50 -27.15
C GLY A 4 -6.77 23.49 -26.54
N GLY A 5 -7.33 22.30 -26.36
CA GLY A 5 -8.49 22.05 -25.51
C GLY A 5 -8.03 21.29 -24.27
N THR A 6 -8.43 21.75 -23.08
CA THR A 6 -8.22 21.03 -21.83
C THR A 6 -9.19 19.85 -21.74
N GLU A 7 -8.70 18.62 -21.90
CA GLU A 7 -9.47 17.42 -21.58
C GLU A 7 -9.37 17.15 -20.07
N THR A 8 -10.47 17.29 -19.34
CA THR A 8 -10.52 16.94 -17.92
C THR A 8 -10.93 15.48 -17.76
N VAL A 9 -9.97 14.60 -17.49
CA VAL A 9 -10.27 13.22 -17.09
C VAL A 9 -10.63 13.19 -15.59
N ARG A 10 -11.91 13.09 -15.27
CA ARG A 10 -12.37 12.77 -13.90
C ARG A 10 -12.47 11.26 -13.75
N LEU A 11 -11.46 10.63 -13.15
CA LEU A 11 -11.57 9.25 -12.70
C LEU A 11 -12.65 9.17 -11.61
N ARG A 12 -13.82 8.61 -11.95
CA ARG A 12 -14.79 8.13 -10.97
C ARG A 12 -14.84 6.61 -11.05
N ARG A 13 -13.88 5.97 -10.39
CA ARG A 13 -14.02 4.57 -9.98
C ARG A 13 -13.64 4.52 -8.51
N ALA A 14 -14.52 3.91 -7.72
CA ALA A 14 -14.39 3.80 -6.27
C ALA A 14 -12.93 3.52 -5.87
N ALA A 15 -12.35 4.43 -5.07
CA ALA A 15 -11.08 4.19 -4.42
C ALA A 15 -11.29 3.10 -3.36
N ARG A 16 -11.50 1.86 -3.79
CA ARG A 16 -11.14 0.75 -2.92
C ARG A 16 -9.62 0.79 -2.89
N TRP A 17 -9.11 1.22 -1.75
CA TRP A 17 -7.72 1.01 -1.39
C TRP A 17 -7.44 -0.48 -1.57
N CYS A 18 -6.71 -0.84 -2.63
CA CYS A 18 -6.24 -2.22 -2.76
C CYS A 18 -5.19 -2.40 -1.67
N ALA A 19 -5.58 -3.09 -0.62
CA ALA A 19 -4.71 -3.38 0.50
C ALA A 19 -3.98 -4.69 0.20
N PHE A 20 -2.66 -4.67 0.29
CA PHE A 20 -1.79 -5.78 -0.07
C PHE A 20 -1.06 -6.31 1.16
N ARG A 21 -0.76 -7.61 1.13
CA ARG A 21 0.25 -8.20 2.00
C ARG A 21 1.59 -8.14 1.30
N LEU A 22 2.55 -7.40 1.85
CA LEU A 22 3.91 -7.39 1.33
C LEU A 22 4.72 -8.51 1.99
N VAL A 23 5.17 -9.46 1.18
CA VAL A 23 5.94 -10.63 1.65
C VAL A 23 7.32 -10.61 1.01
N ASN A 24 8.35 -10.76 1.82
CA ASN A 24 9.70 -10.95 1.32
C ASN A 24 9.81 -12.34 0.67
N ARG A 25 10.10 -12.37 -0.64
CA ARG A 25 10.16 -13.63 -1.42
C ARG A 25 11.23 -14.61 -0.92
N LEU A 26 12.32 -14.12 -0.33
CA LEU A 26 13.42 -14.96 0.14
C LEU A 26 13.12 -15.60 1.50
N SER A 27 12.53 -14.83 2.43
CA SER A 27 12.30 -15.30 3.81
C SER A 27 10.89 -15.82 4.05
N GLY A 28 9.91 -15.49 3.20
CA GLY A 28 8.49 -15.75 3.41
C GLY A 28 7.84 -14.89 4.51
N LYS A 29 8.59 -13.96 5.13
CA LYS A 29 8.08 -13.08 6.19
C LYS A 29 7.30 -11.90 5.62
N ALA A 30 6.28 -11.48 6.33
CA ALA A 30 5.42 -10.35 5.97
C ALA A 30 5.91 -9.04 6.61
N LEU A 31 5.68 -7.92 5.93
CA LEU A 31 5.84 -6.58 6.50
C LEU A 31 4.79 -6.35 7.59
N ASP A 32 5.23 -5.95 8.79
CA ASP A 32 4.40 -5.83 10.00
C ASP A 32 4.75 -4.56 10.79
N ASN A 33 3.78 -3.99 11.50
CA ASN A 33 3.92 -2.76 12.29
C ASN A 33 4.21 -3.03 13.79
N SER A 34 4.48 -4.28 14.16
CA SER A 34 4.70 -4.71 15.53
C SER A 34 3.54 -4.32 16.46
N ASN A 35 2.31 -4.38 15.94
CA ASN A 35 1.08 -3.98 16.64
C ASN A 35 1.06 -2.51 17.10
N ASN A 36 1.78 -1.62 16.41
CA ASN A 36 1.78 -0.19 16.68
C ASN A 36 1.25 0.60 15.47
N THR A 37 0.16 1.33 15.67
CA THR A 37 -0.52 2.13 14.64
C THR A 37 -0.22 3.63 14.73
N GLY A 38 0.70 4.03 15.62
CA GLY A 38 1.15 5.40 15.74
C GLY A 38 2.03 5.84 14.58
N ASP A 39 2.33 7.13 14.54
CA ASP A 39 3.29 7.69 13.59
C ASP A 39 4.73 7.30 13.98
N GLN A 40 5.61 7.25 12.97
CA GLN A 40 7.06 6.99 13.15
C GLN A 40 7.39 5.65 13.82
N VAL A 41 6.53 4.65 13.63
CA VAL A 41 6.74 3.31 14.18
C VAL A 41 7.78 2.51 13.39
N LYS A 42 8.48 1.61 14.08
CA LYS A 42 9.37 0.67 13.43
C LYS A 42 8.55 -0.36 12.65
N ILE A 43 8.89 -0.54 11.38
CA ILE A 43 8.35 -1.59 10.54
C ILE A 43 9.31 -2.78 10.54
N ILE A 44 8.77 -3.98 10.75
CA ILE A 44 9.55 -5.21 10.90
C ILE A 44 9.14 -6.26 9.86
N GLN A 45 9.89 -7.37 9.81
CA GLN A 45 9.49 -8.59 9.12
C GLN A 45 9.09 -9.66 10.13
N TRP A 46 7.87 -10.16 10.03
CA TRP A 46 7.32 -11.14 10.95
C TRP A 46 6.81 -12.39 10.23
N THR A 47 6.96 -13.54 10.88
CA THR A 47 6.45 -14.81 10.37
C THR A 47 4.92 -14.82 10.47
N PRO A 48 4.18 -15.00 9.37
CA PRO A 48 2.73 -15.16 9.40
C PRO A 48 2.31 -16.27 10.39
N ASN A 49 1.43 -15.97 11.34
CA ASN A 49 1.01 -16.90 12.39
C ASN A 49 -0.51 -17.17 12.42
N GLY A 50 -1.19 -16.97 11.28
CA GLY A 50 -2.64 -17.14 11.16
C GLY A 50 -3.47 -15.95 11.67
N GLY A 51 -2.85 -14.95 12.30
CA GLY A 51 -3.50 -13.69 12.65
C GLY A 51 -3.80 -12.79 11.44
N SER A 52 -4.40 -11.63 11.70
CA SER A 52 -4.63 -10.58 10.70
C SER A 52 -3.45 -9.60 10.69
N PRO A 53 -2.44 -9.77 9.83
CA PRO A 53 -1.33 -8.82 9.74
C PRO A 53 -1.82 -7.47 9.19
N PRO A 54 -1.03 -6.40 9.36
CA PRO A 54 -1.28 -5.14 8.69
C PRO A 54 -1.39 -5.30 7.17
N GLN A 55 -2.29 -4.52 6.56
CA GLN A 55 -2.42 -4.41 5.12
C GLN A 55 -1.90 -3.06 4.65
N TRP A 56 -1.24 -3.06 3.49
CA TRP A 56 -0.51 -1.91 2.98
C TRP A 56 -1.09 -1.42 1.67
N THR A 57 -1.25 -0.11 1.55
CA THR A 57 -1.58 0.54 0.28
C THR A 57 -0.30 1.02 -0.38
N MET A 58 -0.17 0.81 -1.69
CA MET A 58 0.96 1.32 -2.45
C MET A 58 0.55 2.61 -3.15
N THR A 59 1.30 3.67 -2.87
CA THR A 59 1.21 4.92 -3.62
C THR A 59 2.41 5.01 -4.55
N LYS A 60 2.17 5.21 -5.85
CA LYS A 60 3.25 5.48 -6.78
C LYS A 60 3.88 6.82 -6.40
N VAL A 61 5.16 6.79 -6.05
CA VAL A 61 5.98 7.98 -5.88
C VAL A 61 6.80 8.19 -7.16
N GLY A 62 6.69 9.37 -7.77
CA GLY A 62 7.29 9.72 -9.05
C GLY A 62 6.94 11.15 -9.42
#